data_AF-A0A932FTW0-F1
#
_entry.id   AF-A0A932FTW0-F1
#
_cell.length_a   1.000
_cell.length_b   1.000
_cell.length_c   1.000
_cell.angle_alpha   90.00
_cell.angle_beta   90.00
_cell.angle_gamma   90.00
#
_symmetry.space_group_name_H-M   'P 1'
#
loop_
_entity.id
_entity.type
_entity.pdbx_description
1 polymer ?
#
loop_
_entity_poly.entity_id
_entity_poly.type
_entity_poly.pdbx_seq_one_letter_code
_entity_poly.pdbx_strand_id
1 'polypeptide(L)'
;MKISADPVVSVIIPVWQDHDALAELLRTLPSHGNAETIVVATRDEALRYRDLQDQFESVHWVTAPRGRGGQMDAGAAVAHGRWLLFLHADSRLPADWLDVVIEADRRPGIVGGAFRFALDSRDWRARVIELGVRVRVAVFRLPYGDQALFARRSAFNIVGGFRGLPLMEDVDLVRRLKRYGRLHFDRAAVTTSARRWERDGWVRRSFGNLLLIAKYLAGVNPALLARRYHGRKPEAIVMMARAPWTPGKTRLHAFDEMAHADLRRALFEDTLDVIRSISATDQIIACEPADEVRAMRQIVGSSCEVVSQRGTSLGDRLAHAFDDAFRRGYRSVILIGSDLPDLPDRRLRAALASLADGSDRVVIGPALDGGYYLVGLNRPHPQLFHGSDWGTGHVLCQTLERAAELGLPISRLEEWNDVDDLGDLERFAQAGLSAPRTREWARRHLRAASVQPEHTCQQG
;
A
#
# COMPACT_ATOMS: atom_id res chain seq x y z
N MET A 1 -39.50 19.88 -13.95
CA MET A 1 -39.08 18.49 -14.21
C MET A 1 -38.04 18.51 -15.33
N LYS A 2 -36.75 18.68 -15.00
CA LYS A 2 -35.66 18.69 -15.99
C LYS A 2 -35.35 17.24 -16.34
N ILE A 3 -35.79 16.79 -17.52
CA ILE A 3 -35.27 15.58 -18.16
C ILE A 3 -33.84 15.94 -18.58
N SER A 4 -32.85 15.71 -17.71
CA SER A 4 -31.46 15.68 -18.14
C SER A 4 -31.29 14.36 -18.88
N ALA A 5 -31.10 14.40 -20.21
CA ALA A 5 -30.73 13.21 -20.96
C ALA A 5 -29.45 12.62 -20.34
N ASP A 6 -29.41 11.31 -20.11
CA ASP A 6 -28.21 10.65 -19.57
C ASP A 6 -26.99 11.01 -20.43
N PRO A 7 -25.83 11.31 -19.82
CA PRO A 7 -24.64 11.68 -20.57
C PRO A 7 -24.23 10.54 -21.52
N VAL A 8 -23.55 10.89 -22.61
CA VAL A 8 -23.01 9.89 -23.53
C VAL A 8 -21.76 9.25 -22.92
N VAL A 9 -20.91 10.04 -22.27
CA VAL A 9 -19.62 9.60 -21.73
C VAL A 9 -19.44 10.01 -20.27
N SER A 10 -18.92 9.12 -19.45
CA SER A 10 -18.40 9.44 -18.11
C SER A 10 -16.88 9.41 -18.14
N VAL A 11 -16.25 10.54 -17.87
CA VAL A 11 -14.80 10.66 -17.72
C VAL A 11 -14.44 10.35 -16.27
N ILE A 12 -13.74 9.25 -16.05
CA ILE A 12 -13.35 8.74 -14.73
C ILE A 12 -11.86 8.99 -14.52
N ILE A 13 -11.53 9.75 -13.49
CA ILE A 13 -10.17 10.22 -13.20
C ILE A 13 -9.75 9.69 -11.82
N PRO A 14 -8.99 8.58 -11.75
CA PRO A 14 -8.34 8.19 -10.51
C PRO A 14 -7.22 9.19 -10.20
N VAL A 15 -7.18 9.70 -8.96
CA VAL A 15 -6.14 10.63 -8.53
C VAL A 15 -5.44 10.12 -7.26
N TRP A 16 -4.12 10.28 -7.20
CA TRP A 16 -3.31 10.05 -6.00
C TRP A 16 -2.11 11.00 -6.01
N GLN A 17 -1.98 11.86 -4.99
CA GLN A 17 -0.91 12.85 -4.81
C GLN A 17 -0.75 13.93 -5.92
N ASP A 18 -1.59 13.91 -6.95
CA ASP A 18 -1.46 14.77 -8.14
C ASP A 18 -2.45 15.96 -8.16
N HIS A 19 -2.36 16.88 -7.19
CA HIS A 19 -3.27 18.03 -7.08
C HIS A 19 -3.17 19.01 -8.28
N ASP A 20 -1.98 19.53 -8.57
CA ASP A 20 -1.81 20.54 -9.63
C ASP A 20 -2.20 19.99 -11.01
N ALA A 21 -1.81 18.74 -11.30
CA ALA A 21 -2.12 18.09 -12.57
C ALA A 21 -3.63 17.90 -12.74
N LEU A 22 -4.33 17.46 -11.68
CA LEU A 22 -5.78 17.37 -11.68
C LEU A 22 -6.43 18.75 -11.89
N ALA A 23 -5.95 19.79 -11.21
CA ALA A 23 -6.49 21.14 -11.35
C ALA A 23 -6.35 21.66 -12.79
N GLU A 24 -5.21 21.44 -13.44
CA GLU A 24 -5.02 21.76 -14.86
C GLU A 24 -5.96 20.96 -15.77
N LEU A 25 -6.10 19.66 -15.52
CA LEU A 25 -6.97 18.79 -16.31
C LEU A 25 -8.43 19.24 -16.22
N LEU A 26 -8.96 19.48 -15.01
CA LEU A 26 -10.35 19.87 -14.80
C LEU A 26 -10.71 21.18 -15.54
N ARG A 27 -9.77 22.12 -15.71
CA ARG A 27 -9.99 23.35 -16.51
C ARG A 27 -10.16 23.07 -18.00
N THR A 28 -9.67 21.94 -18.50
CA THR A 28 -9.75 21.56 -19.91
C THR A 28 -10.95 20.69 -20.25
N LEU A 29 -11.59 20.08 -19.24
CA LEU A 29 -12.73 19.20 -19.46
C LEU A 29 -14.02 20.02 -19.62
N PRO A 30 -14.84 19.72 -20.64
CA PRO A 30 -16.05 20.48 -20.90
C PRO A 30 -17.12 20.25 -19.82
N SER A 31 -17.83 21.31 -19.44
CA SER A 31 -18.99 21.26 -18.53
C SER A 31 -20.31 20.93 -19.23
N HIS A 32 -20.29 20.23 -20.38
CA HIS A 32 -21.46 20.06 -21.24
C HIS A 32 -22.22 18.76 -20.96
N GLY A 33 -23.56 18.79 -21.08
CA GLY A 33 -24.45 17.66 -20.71
C GLY A 33 -24.27 16.33 -21.47
N ASN A 34 -23.39 16.26 -22.49
CA ASN A 34 -23.05 15.01 -23.16
C ASN A 34 -21.92 14.23 -22.45
N ALA A 35 -21.23 14.86 -21.50
CA ALA A 35 -20.20 14.23 -20.71
C ALA A 35 -20.32 14.63 -19.23
N GLU A 36 -20.10 13.68 -18.33
CA GLU A 36 -19.89 13.97 -16.91
C GLU A 36 -18.45 13.64 -16.52
N THR A 37 -17.95 14.32 -15.49
CA THR A 37 -16.61 14.08 -14.95
C THR A 37 -16.72 13.54 -13.53
N ILE A 38 -16.02 12.45 -13.27
CA ILE A 38 -16.01 11.74 -11.99
C ILE A 38 -14.55 11.63 -11.53
N VAL A 39 -14.21 12.28 -10.43
CA VAL A 39 -12.89 12.20 -9.83
C VAL A 39 -12.93 11.23 -8.64
N VAL A 40 -12.00 10.27 -8.64
CA VAL A 40 -11.93 9.24 -7.60
C VAL A 40 -10.63 9.39 -6.82
N ALA A 41 -10.72 9.99 -5.64
CA ALA A 41 -9.60 10.16 -4.72
C ALA A 41 -9.48 8.99 -3.75
N THR A 42 -8.30 8.80 -3.16
CA THR A 42 -8.17 7.86 -2.05
C THR A 42 -8.77 8.44 -0.77
N ARG A 43 -9.27 7.57 0.12
CA ARG A 43 -9.90 8.02 1.39
C ARG A 43 -8.97 8.92 2.24
N ASP A 44 -7.68 8.64 2.22
CA ASP A 44 -6.66 9.40 2.95
C ASP A 44 -6.29 10.74 2.29
N GLU A 45 -6.66 10.95 1.02
CA GLU A 45 -6.39 12.20 0.29
C GLU A 45 -7.63 13.03 0.01
N ALA A 46 -8.82 12.61 0.42
CA ALA A 46 -10.07 13.34 0.16
C ALA A 46 -10.01 14.83 0.60
N LEU A 47 -9.32 15.11 1.72
CA LEU A 47 -9.13 16.47 2.22
C LEU A 47 -8.17 17.32 1.38
N ARG A 48 -7.23 16.71 0.64
CA ARG A 48 -6.24 17.40 -0.20
C ARG A 48 -6.91 18.15 -1.36
N TYR A 49 -8.05 17.65 -1.83
CA TYR A 49 -8.74 18.15 -3.03
C TYR A 49 -9.98 19.00 -2.71
N ARG A 50 -10.15 19.45 -1.45
CA ARG A 50 -11.34 20.20 -1.03
C ARG A 50 -11.48 21.52 -1.78
N ASP A 51 -10.38 22.22 -2.01
CA ASP A 51 -10.36 23.45 -2.80
C ASP A 51 -10.81 23.21 -4.26
N LEU A 52 -10.43 22.06 -4.86
CA LEU A 52 -10.90 21.69 -6.19
C LEU A 52 -12.37 21.25 -6.21
N GLN A 53 -12.86 20.64 -5.13
CA GLN A 53 -14.29 20.31 -4.97
C GLN A 53 -15.13 21.58 -4.97
N ASP A 54 -14.69 22.60 -4.23
CA ASP A 54 -15.36 23.90 -4.17
C ASP A 54 -15.26 24.65 -5.51
N GLN A 55 -14.14 24.55 -6.22
CA GLN A 55 -13.93 25.22 -7.50
C GLN A 55 -14.73 24.58 -8.66
N PHE A 56 -14.91 23.26 -8.65
CA PHE A 56 -15.51 22.50 -9.75
C PHE A 56 -16.79 21.77 -9.31
N GLU A 57 -17.86 22.54 -9.04
CA GLU A 57 -19.16 22.02 -8.58
C GLU A 57 -19.82 21.01 -9.53
N SER A 58 -19.48 21.04 -10.83
CA SER A 58 -20.01 20.10 -11.82
C SER A 58 -19.33 18.72 -11.82
N VAL A 59 -18.23 18.56 -11.08
CA VAL A 59 -17.47 17.31 -10.98
C VAL A 59 -18.04 16.45 -9.85
N HIS A 60 -18.30 15.18 -10.14
CA HIS A 60 -18.73 14.23 -9.12
C HIS A 60 -17.49 13.62 -8.43
N TRP A 61 -17.41 13.77 -7.11
CA TRP A 61 -16.27 13.30 -6.32
C TRP A 61 -16.61 12.02 -5.56
N VAL A 62 -15.75 11.02 -5.70
CA VAL A 62 -15.88 9.70 -5.06
C VAL A 62 -14.61 9.38 -4.29
N THR A 63 -14.76 8.63 -3.19
CA THR A 63 -13.60 8.10 -2.45
C THR A 63 -13.53 6.58 -2.55
N ALA A 64 -12.32 6.06 -2.74
CA ALA A 64 -12.08 4.62 -2.81
C ALA A 64 -10.80 4.22 -2.04
N PRO A 65 -10.62 2.95 -1.67
CA PRO A 65 -9.32 2.45 -1.20
C PRO A 65 -8.23 2.67 -2.25
N ARG A 66 -6.97 2.71 -1.80
CA ARG A 66 -5.83 2.88 -2.69
C ARG A 66 -5.72 1.71 -3.67
N GLY A 67 -5.60 2.02 -4.95
CA GLY A 67 -5.40 1.05 -6.03
C GLY A 67 -6.05 1.55 -7.30
N ARG A 68 -5.25 1.75 -8.35
CA ARG A 68 -5.71 2.41 -9.57
C ARG A 68 -6.91 1.73 -10.21
N GLY A 69 -6.88 0.40 -10.37
CA GLY A 69 -8.01 -0.39 -10.87
C GLY A 69 -9.27 -0.21 -10.02
N GLY A 70 -9.15 -0.33 -8.70
CA GLY A 70 -10.26 -0.16 -7.77
C GLY A 70 -10.85 1.25 -7.76
N GLN A 71 -10.02 2.29 -7.91
CA GLN A 71 -10.49 3.67 -8.07
C GLN A 71 -11.28 3.83 -9.38
N MET A 72 -10.81 3.27 -10.49
CA MET A 72 -11.51 3.31 -11.78
C MET A 72 -12.84 2.55 -11.73
N ASP A 73 -12.90 1.38 -11.08
CA ASP A 73 -14.15 0.63 -10.88
C ASP A 73 -15.14 1.39 -9.99
N ALA A 74 -14.66 2.02 -8.91
CA ALA A 74 -15.51 2.83 -8.04
C ALA A 74 -16.14 4.01 -8.79
N GLY A 75 -15.37 4.67 -9.67
CA GLY A 75 -15.90 5.70 -10.57
C GLY A 75 -16.89 5.15 -11.59
N ALA A 76 -16.61 3.97 -12.16
CA ALA A 76 -17.50 3.30 -13.11
C ALA A 76 -18.84 2.89 -12.48
N ALA A 77 -18.84 2.53 -11.20
CA ALA A 77 -20.04 2.11 -10.47
C ALA A 77 -21.07 3.24 -10.28
N VAL A 78 -20.63 4.49 -10.22
CA VAL A 78 -21.50 5.67 -10.05
C VAL A 78 -21.74 6.44 -11.34
N ALA A 79 -21.20 5.97 -12.46
CA ALA A 79 -21.26 6.62 -13.76
C ALA A 79 -22.61 6.45 -14.45
N HIS A 80 -23.15 7.52 -15.07
CA HIS A 80 -24.38 7.61 -15.86
C HIS A 80 -24.16 7.65 -17.38
N GLY A 81 -22.93 7.89 -17.85
CA GLY A 81 -22.48 7.81 -19.25
C GLY A 81 -22.49 6.42 -19.93
N ARG A 82 -23.18 6.29 -21.08
CA ARG A 82 -23.21 5.01 -21.86
C ARG A 82 -21.81 4.45 -22.16
N TRP A 83 -20.83 5.33 -22.30
CA TRP A 83 -19.41 5.02 -22.42
C TRP A 83 -18.65 5.49 -21.19
N LEU A 84 -17.68 4.68 -20.77
CA LEU A 84 -16.75 5.01 -19.69
C LEU A 84 -15.41 5.35 -20.32
N LEU A 85 -14.83 6.50 -19.98
CA LEU A 85 -13.50 6.92 -20.41
C LEU A 85 -12.61 7.07 -19.17
N PHE A 86 -11.52 6.31 -19.11
CA PHE A 86 -10.58 6.30 -18.00
C PHE A 86 -9.39 7.18 -18.33
N LEU A 87 -9.20 8.27 -17.58
CA LEU A 87 -8.20 9.30 -17.86
C LEU A 87 -7.27 9.51 -16.66
N HIS A 88 -5.97 9.59 -16.89
CA HIS A 88 -5.04 9.94 -15.82
C HIS A 88 -5.07 11.44 -15.52
N ALA A 89 -4.84 11.81 -14.26
CA ALA A 89 -4.74 13.21 -13.84
C ALA A 89 -3.62 13.99 -14.54
N ASP A 90 -2.57 13.32 -15.03
CA ASP A 90 -1.43 13.91 -15.74
C ASP A 90 -1.59 13.94 -17.27
N SER A 91 -2.78 13.64 -17.78
CA SER A 91 -3.04 13.45 -19.21
C SER A 91 -4.09 14.41 -19.74
N ARG A 92 -3.89 14.92 -20.95
CA ARG A 92 -4.76 15.89 -21.62
C ARG A 92 -5.43 15.26 -22.84
N LEU A 93 -6.76 15.37 -22.91
CA LEU A 93 -7.55 14.95 -24.05
C LEU A 93 -7.42 15.95 -25.22
N PRO A 94 -7.49 15.48 -26.48
CA PRO A 94 -7.57 16.37 -27.64
C PRO A 94 -8.94 17.07 -27.70
N ALA A 95 -9.05 18.23 -28.36
CA ALA A 95 -10.29 19.02 -28.37
C ALA A 95 -11.52 18.27 -28.93
N ASP A 96 -11.30 17.33 -29.86
CA ASP A 96 -12.30 16.50 -30.54
C ASP A 96 -12.53 15.14 -29.85
N TRP A 97 -12.07 14.96 -28.61
CA TRP A 97 -12.12 13.66 -27.92
C TRP A 97 -13.53 13.07 -27.80
N LEU A 98 -14.54 13.93 -27.63
CA LEU A 98 -15.92 13.49 -27.46
C LEU A 98 -16.49 12.94 -28.78
N ASP A 99 -16.13 13.56 -29.90
CA ASP A 99 -16.55 13.12 -31.24
C ASP A 99 -15.98 11.73 -31.55
N VAL A 100 -14.77 11.42 -31.09
CA VAL A 100 -14.15 10.08 -31.21
C VAL A 100 -15.01 9.00 -30.54
N VAL A 101 -15.51 9.28 -29.33
CA VAL A 101 -16.33 8.30 -28.59
C VAL A 101 -17.74 8.21 -29.19
N ILE A 102 -18.32 9.32 -29.62
CA ILE A 102 -19.62 9.35 -30.31
C ILE A 102 -19.56 8.55 -31.62
N GLU A 103 -18.49 8.71 -32.40
CA GLU A 103 -18.28 7.95 -33.63
C GLU A 103 -18.10 6.45 -33.36
N ALA A 104 -17.44 6.08 -32.27
CA ALA A 104 -17.35 4.70 -31.82
C ALA A 104 -18.73 4.13 -31.44
N ASP A 105 -19.61 4.92 -30.80
CA ASP A 105 -20.97 4.50 -30.44
C ASP A 105 -21.86 4.20 -31.65
N ARG A 106 -21.66 4.94 -32.75
CA ARG A 106 -22.40 4.74 -34.01
C ARG A 106 -22.04 3.44 -34.73
N ARG A 107 -20.89 2.83 -34.41
CA ARG A 107 -20.37 1.65 -35.11
C ARG A 107 -20.77 0.36 -34.38
N PRO A 108 -21.59 -0.51 -34.99
CA PRO A 108 -21.96 -1.77 -34.37
C PRO A 108 -20.73 -2.65 -34.09
N GLY A 109 -20.70 -3.27 -32.90
CA GLY A 109 -19.66 -4.21 -32.50
C GLY A 109 -18.38 -3.58 -31.92
N ILE A 110 -18.27 -2.25 -31.87
CA ILE A 110 -17.23 -1.58 -31.09
C ILE A 110 -17.63 -1.61 -29.61
N VAL A 111 -16.74 -2.14 -28.77
CA VAL A 111 -16.98 -2.32 -27.33
C VAL A 111 -16.04 -1.50 -26.46
N GLY A 112 -15.01 -0.91 -27.06
CA GLY A 112 -14.00 -0.10 -26.38
C GLY A 112 -12.95 0.42 -27.34
N GLY A 113 -11.94 1.08 -26.79
CA GLY A 113 -10.90 1.69 -27.58
C GLY A 113 -9.90 2.49 -26.77
N ALA A 114 -9.01 3.16 -27.48
CA ALA A 114 -8.01 4.05 -26.91
C ALA A 114 -7.60 5.12 -27.92
N PHE A 115 -7.06 6.22 -27.41
CA PHE A 115 -6.50 7.30 -28.21
C PHE A 115 -5.04 7.01 -28.57
N ARG A 116 -4.49 7.83 -29.46
CA ARG A 116 -3.06 7.79 -29.78
C ARG A 116 -2.26 8.36 -28.61
N PHE A 117 -1.18 7.69 -28.26
CA PHE A 117 -0.22 8.17 -27.28
C PHE A 117 0.61 9.35 -27.81
N ALA A 118 0.79 10.39 -27.00
CA ALA A 118 1.72 11.49 -27.23
C ALA A 118 2.35 11.95 -25.90
N LEU A 119 3.59 12.45 -25.97
CA LEU A 119 4.33 12.98 -24.83
C LEU A 119 4.44 14.51 -24.90
N ASP A 120 4.31 15.18 -23.76
CA ASP A 120 4.46 16.63 -23.60
C ASP A 120 5.93 17.12 -23.65
N SER A 121 6.79 16.46 -24.44
CA SER A 121 8.20 16.82 -24.59
C SER A 121 8.54 17.17 -26.04
N ARG A 122 9.51 18.07 -26.20
CA ARG A 122 10.08 18.46 -27.51
C ARG A 122 11.30 17.61 -27.90
N ASP A 123 11.79 16.72 -27.03
CA ASP A 123 12.91 15.83 -27.33
C ASP A 123 12.51 14.85 -28.47
N TRP A 124 13.40 14.67 -29.46
CA TRP A 124 13.18 13.76 -30.58
C TRP A 124 12.97 12.31 -30.12
N ARG A 125 13.55 11.92 -28.97
CA ARG A 125 13.37 10.59 -28.38
C ARG A 125 11.92 10.33 -27.99
N ALA A 126 11.16 11.36 -27.62
CA ALA A 126 9.73 11.25 -27.35
C ALA A 126 8.97 10.79 -28.61
N ARG A 127 9.32 11.33 -29.79
CA ARG A 127 8.71 10.96 -31.07
C ARG A 127 9.02 9.51 -31.46
N VAL A 128 10.23 9.02 -31.15
CA VAL A 128 10.60 7.61 -31.36
C VAL A 128 9.77 6.70 -30.47
N ILE A 129 9.57 7.07 -29.21
CA ILE A 129 8.74 6.29 -28.27
C ILE A 129 7.28 6.26 -28.73
N GLU A 130 6.73 7.39 -29.15
CA GLU A 130 5.38 7.47 -29.72
C GLU A 130 5.22 6.56 -30.94
N LEU A 131 6.22 6.51 -31.82
CA LEU A 131 6.24 5.60 -32.95
C LEU A 131 6.26 4.13 -32.49
N GLY A 132 7.10 3.80 -31.51
CA GLY A 132 7.16 2.45 -30.93
C GLY A 132 5.84 2.02 -30.29
N VAL A 133 5.18 2.92 -29.56
CA VAL A 133 3.84 2.69 -29.00
C VAL A 133 2.81 2.47 -30.11
N ARG A 134 2.86 3.28 -31.17
CA ARG A 134 1.97 3.13 -32.34
C ARG A 134 2.13 1.78 -33.01
N VAL A 135 3.36 1.33 -33.22
CA VAL A 135 3.65 0.00 -33.79
C VAL A 135 3.13 -1.10 -32.86
N ARG A 136 3.38 -1.01 -31.55
CA ARG A 136 2.88 -1.98 -30.56
C ARG A 136 1.35 -2.09 -30.61
N VAL A 137 0.64 -0.97 -30.61
CA VAL A 137 -0.82 -0.96 -30.65
C VAL A 137 -1.33 -1.51 -31.99
N ALA A 138 -0.69 -1.17 -33.11
CA ALA A 138 -1.05 -1.71 -34.42
C ALA A 138 -0.89 -3.24 -34.51
N VAL A 139 0.23 -3.77 -33.99
CA VAL A 139 0.56 -5.21 -34.07
C VAL A 139 -0.22 -6.03 -33.03
N PHE A 140 -0.21 -5.61 -31.76
CA PHE A 140 -0.75 -6.41 -30.66
C PHE A 140 -2.18 -6.01 -30.27
N ARG A 141 -2.66 -4.82 -30.68
CA ARG A 141 -3.92 -4.23 -30.21
C ARG A 141 -3.98 -4.09 -28.69
N LEU A 142 -2.88 -3.65 -28.08
CA LEU A 142 -2.69 -3.51 -26.63
C LEU A 142 -2.28 -2.07 -26.27
N PRO A 143 -3.22 -1.12 -26.20
CA PRO A 143 -3.00 0.17 -25.56
C PRO A 143 -2.79 0.04 -24.05
N TYR A 144 -2.14 1.04 -23.46
CA TYR A 144 -1.99 1.19 -22.01
C TYR A 144 -2.96 2.26 -21.49
N GLY A 145 -3.06 2.39 -20.17
CA GLY A 145 -3.93 3.34 -19.51
C GLY A 145 -3.63 4.81 -19.81
N ASP A 146 -2.38 5.14 -20.16
CA ASP A 146 -1.94 6.48 -20.57
C ASP A 146 -2.46 6.90 -21.96
N GLN A 147 -3.20 6.02 -22.63
CA GLN A 147 -3.86 6.28 -23.91
C GLN A 147 -5.35 6.58 -23.77
N ALA A 148 -5.81 6.96 -22.57
CA ALA A 148 -7.20 7.18 -22.20
C ALA A 148 -8.14 6.07 -22.72
N LEU A 149 -8.13 4.92 -22.03
CA LEU A 149 -8.95 3.79 -22.41
C LEU A 149 -10.43 4.16 -22.29
N PHE A 150 -11.23 3.80 -23.28
CA PHE A 150 -12.69 3.91 -23.18
C PHE A 150 -13.37 2.59 -23.48
N ALA A 151 -14.49 2.33 -22.84
CA ALA A 151 -15.25 1.10 -22.96
C ALA A 151 -16.75 1.40 -22.91
N ARG A 152 -17.53 0.64 -23.69
CA ARG A 152 -18.98 0.69 -23.55
C ARG A 152 -19.34 0.12 -22.19
N ARG A 153 -20.15 0.82 -21.39
CA ARG A 153 -20.44 0.38 -20.02
C ARG A 153 -20.96 -1.05 -19.97
N SER A 154 -21.86 -1.43 -20.89
CA SER A 154 -22.39 -2.79 -20.96
C SER A 154 -21.29 -3.84 -21.15
N ALA A 155 -20.33 -3.58 -22.04
CA ALA A 155 -19.19 -4.48 -22.27
C ALA A 155 -18.26 -4.51 -21.04
N PHE A 156 -17.98 -3.35 -20.44
CA PHE A 156 -17.17 -3.24 -19.23
C PHE A 156 -17.73 -4.07 -18.07
N ASN A 157 -19.05 -3.99 -17.84
CA ASN A 157 -19.75 -4.75 -16.82
C ASN A 157 -19.70 -6.27 -17.11
N ILE A 158 -19.91 -6.67 -18.36
CA ILE A 158 -19.88 -8.09 -18.76
C ILE A 158 -18.49 -8.70 -18.57
N VAL A 159 -17.43 -7.97 -18.91
CA VAL A 159 -16.06 -8.47 -18.71
C VAL A 159 -15.62 -8.43 -17.24
N GLY A 160 -16.39 -7.80 -16.35
CA GLY A 160 -16.14 -7.72 -14.92
C GLY A 160 -15.20 -6.60 -14.48
N GLY A 161 -15.20 -5.45 -15.18
CA GLY A 161 -14.47 -4.25 -14.78
C GLY A 161 -12.94 -4.41 -14.74
N PHE A 162 -12.25 -3.60 -13.95
CA PHE A 162 -10.83 -3.82 -13.65
C PHE A 162 -10.67 -4.96 -12.64
N ARG A 163 -9.57 -5.71 -12.77
CA ARG A 163 -9.18 -6.64 -11.70
C ARG A 163 -8.39 -5.87 -10.66
N GLY A 164 -8.46 -6.31 -9.40
CA GLY A 164 -7.64 -5.81 -8.29
C GLY A 164 -6.15 -6.17 -8.40
N LEU A 165 -5.58 -6.02 -9.60
CA LEU A 165 -4.17 -6.24 -9.86
C LEU A 165 -3.37 -5.00 -9.41
N PRO A 166 -2.19 -5.19 -8.78
CA PRO A 166 -1.34 -4.07 -8.39
C PRO A 166 -0.62 -3.41 -9.57
N LEU A 167 -0.54 -4.09 -10.72
CA LEU A 167 0.01 -3.60 -11.97
C LEU A 167 -0.62 -4.39 -13.14
N MET A 168 -0.72 -3.78 -14.33
CA MET A 168 -1.27 -4.37 -15.56
C MET A 168 -2.79 -4.54 -15.57
N GLU A 169 -3.50 -3.84 -14.69
CA GLU A 169 -4.96 -3.82 -14.65
C GLU A 169 -5.59 -3.32 -15.96
N ASP A 170 -4.94 -2.36 -16.62
CA ASP A 170 -5.31 -1.80 -17.92
C ASP A 170 -5.12 -2.80 -19.06
N VAL A 171 -3.96 -3.45 -19.11
CA VAL A 171 -3.65 -4.49 -20.10
C VAL A 171 -4.59 -5.70 -19.93
N ASP A 172 -4.88 -6.10 -18.70
CA ASP A 172 -5.85 -7.17 -18.40
C ASP A 172 -7.25 -6.84 -18.94
N LEU A 173 -7.76 -5.63 -18.66
CA LEU A 173 -9.05 -5.16 -19.15
C LEU A 173 -9.10 -5.15 -20.68
N VAL A 174 -8.10 -4.56 -21.32
CA VAL A 174 -8.01 -4.48 -22.79
C VAL A 174 -8.04 -5.87 -23.42
N ARG A 175 -7.31 -6.84 -22.84
CA ARG A 175 -7.31 -8.23 -23.33
C ARG A 175 -8.69 -8.88 -23.21
N ARG A 176 -9.41 -8.65 -22.11
CA ARG A 176 -10.77 -9.17 -21.93
C ARG A 176 -11.76 -8.52 -22.89
N LEU A 177 -11.73 -7.19 -23.04
CA LEU A 177 -12.56 -6.47 -24.00
C LEU A 177 -12.30 -6.91 -25.44
N LYS A 178 -11.03 -7.15 -25.81
CA LYS A 178 -10.64 -7.66 -27.14
C LYS A 178 -11.21 -9.04 -27.45
N ARG A 179 -11.41 -9.90 -26.43
CA ARG A 179 -12.08 -11.20 -26.61
C ARG A 179 -13.60 -11.06 -26.75
N TYR A 180 -14.17 -10.02 -26.15
CA TYR A 180 -15.61 -9.77 -26.17
C TYR A 180 -16.09 -9.04 -27.44
N GLY A 181 -15.30 -8.11 -27.98
CA GLY A 181 -15.67 -7.35 -29.17
C GLY A 181 -14.52 -6.59 -29.82
N ARG A 182 -14.84 -5.73 -30.80
CA ARG A 182 -13.84 -4.97 -31.55
C ARG A 182 -13.45 -3.70 -30.79
N LEU A 183 -12.16 -3.36 -30.84
CA LEU A 183 -11.61 -2.14 -30.26
C LEU A 183 -11.33 -1.08 -31.34
N HIS A 184 -11.74 0.16 -31.10
CA HIS A 184 -11.42 1.34 -31.92
C HIS A 184 -10.13 2.01 -31.43
N PHE A 185 -9.21 2.32 -32.33
CA PHE A 185 -7.97 3.05 -31.98
C PHE A 185 -7.91 4.32 -32.81
N ASP A 186 -8.04 5.45 -32.14
CA ASP A 186 -8.13 6.74 -32.82
C ASP A 186 -6.75 7.36 -33.11
N ARG A 187 -6.71 8.30 -34.06
CA ARG A 187 -5.52 9.08 -34.41
C ARG A 187 -5.37 10.33 -33.54
N ALA A 188 -6.47 10.81 -32.97
CA ALA A 188 -6.49 11.89 -31.99
C ALA A 188 -5.62 11.52 -30.79
N ALA A 189 -4.81 12.46 -30.32
CA ALA A 189 -3.73 12.19 -29.39
C ALA A 189 -4.05 12.65 -27.98
N VAL A 190 -3.89 11.72 -27.04
CA VAL A 190 -3.85 12.04 -25.62
C VAL A 190 -2.39 12.32 -25.26
N THR A 191 -2.17 13.50 -24.69
CA THR A 191 -0.84 13.95 -24.31
C THR A 191 -0.63 13.66 -22.83
N THR A 192 0.42 12.91 -22.49
CA THR A 192 0.77 12.57 -21.10
C THR A 192 2.16 13.08 -20.74
N SER A 193 2.46 13.14 -19.45
CA SER A 193 3.70 13.69 -18.93
C SER A 193 4.93 12.83 -19.24
N ALA A 194 5.96 13.44 -19.83
CA ALA A 194 7.26 12.85 -20.13
C ALA A 194 8.20 12.76 -18.93
N ARG A 195 7.84 13.36 -17.79
CA ARG A 195 8.67 13.45 -16.57
C ARG A 195 9.34 12.13 -16.18
N ARG A 196 8.63 11.01 -16.29
CA ARG A 196 9.17 9.66 -15.96
C ARG A 196 10.27 9.21 -16.91
N TRP A 197 10.15 9.49 -18.20
CA TRP A 197 11.18 9.13 -19.18
C TRP A 197 12.39 10.04 -19.10
N GLU A 198 12.18 11.32 -18.80
CA GLU A 198 13.27 12.29 -18.59
C GLU A 198 14.09 11.92 -17.35
N ARG A 199 13.43 11.51 -16.25
CA ARG A 199 14.08 11.06 -15.02
C ARG A 199 14.77 9.70 -15.14
N ASP A 200 14.06 8.68 -15.63
CA ASP A 200 14.55 7.29 -15.62
C ASP A 200 15.45 6.96 -16.83
N GLY A 201 15.50 7.85 -17.81
CA GLY A 201 16.16 7.66 -19.11
C GLY A 201 15.22 7.02 -20.14
N TRP A 202 15.13 7.66 -21.30
CA TRP A 202 14.20 7.34 -22.39
C TRP A 202 14.21 5.86 -22.81
N VAL A 203 15.41 5.28 -23.01
CA VAL A 203 15.59 3.89 -23.46
C VAL A 203 15.29 2.91 -22.33
N ARG A 204 15.86 3.14 -21.14
CA ARG A 204 15.72 2.27 -19.97
C ARG A 204 14.25 2.12 -19.59
N ARG A 205 13.52 3.23 -19.53
CA ARG A 205 12.08 3.24 -19.21
C ARG A 205 11.26 2.48 -20.24
N SER A 206 11.49 2.75 -21.52
CA SER A 206 10.75 2.12 -22.62
C SER A 206 11.00 0.61 -22.71
N PHE A 207 12.26 0.19 -22.60
CA PHE A 207 12.62 -1.23 -22.58
C PHE A 207 12.08 -1.93 -21.32
N GLY A 208 12.14 -1.27 -20.16
CA GLY A 208 11.54 -1.77 -18.92
C GLY A 208 10.04 -2.03 -19.06
N ASN A 209 9.30 -1.09 -19.65
CA ASN A 209 7.87 -1.25 -19.92
C ASN A 209 7.57 -2.41 -20.89
N LEU A 210 8.40 -2.60 -21.92
CA LEU A 210 8.29 -3.73 -22.86
C LEU A 210 8.59 -5.08 -22.18
N LEU A 211 9.59 -5.15 -21.31
CA LEU A 211 9.88 -6.35 -20.54
C LEU A 211 8.76 -6.69 -19.54
N LEU A 212 8.15 -5.68 -18.92
CA LEU A 212 7.04 -5.88 -17.99
C LEU A 212 5.83 -6.50 -18.68
N ILE A 213 5.45 -6.02 -19.86
CA ILE A 213 4.36 -6.63 -20.63
C ILE A 213 4.74 -8.03 -21.13
N ALA A 214 5.96 -8.24 -21.61
CA ALA A 214 6.40 -9.56 -22.06
C ALA A 214 6.29 -10.60 -20.93
N LYS A 215 6.73 -10.24 -19.72
CA LYS A 215 6.60 -11.10 -18.53
C LYS A 215 5.16 -11.33 -18.11
N TYR A 216 4.34 -10.29 -18.12
CA TYR A 216 2.90 -10.43 -17.82
C TYR A 216 2.21 -11.36 -18.82
N LEU A 217 2.52 -11.23 -20.12
CA LEU A 217 1.98 -12.11 -21.17
C LEU A 217 2.50 -13.54 -21.06
N ALA A 218 3.72 -13.74 -20.53
CA ALA A 218 4.27 -15.04 -20.20
C ALA A 218 3.70 -15.66 -18.90
N GLY A 219 2.75 -14.99 -18.23
CA GLY A 219 2.06 -15.51 -17.05
C GLY A 219 2.75 -15.20 -15.71
N VAL A 220 3.76 -14.34 -15.68
CA VAL A 220 4.39 -13.92 -14.42
C VAL A 220 3.38 -13.18 -13.55
N ASN A 221 3.33 -13.53 -12.26
CA ASN A 221 2.40 -12.95 -11.30
C ASN A 221 2.52 -11.39 -11.25
N PRO A 222 1.42 -10.64 -11.47
CA PRO A 222 1.41 -9.18 -11.42
C PRO A 222 1.96 -8.56 -10.13
N ALA A 223 1.81 -9.21 -8.98
CA ALA A 223 2.38 -8.73 -7.72
C ALA A 223 3.92 -8.69 -7.76
N LEU A 224 4.56 -9.68 -8.38
CA LEU A 224 6.02 -9.69 -8.57
C LEU A 224 6.48 -8.60 -9.53
N LEU A 225 5.67 -8.32 -10.57
CA LEU A 225 5.96 -7.25 -11.52
C LEU A 225 5.82 -5.88 -10.87
N ALA A 226 4.74 -5.65 -10.11
CA ALA A 226 4.51 -4.44 -9.33
C ALA A 226 5.68 -4.19 -8.36
N ARG A 227 6.16 -5.24 -7.69
CA ARG A 227 7.31 -5.17 -6.79
C ARG A 227 8.54 -4.58 -7.46
N ARG A 228 8.96 -5.15 -8.60
CA ARG A 228 10.12 -4.65 -9.37
C ARG A 228 9.89 -3.26 -9.96
N TYR A 229 8.65 -2.98 -10.37
CA TYR A 229 8.26 -1.70 -10.95
C TYR A 229 8.29 -0.56 -9.93
N HIS A 230 7.87 -0.83 -8.69
CA HIS A 230 7.91 0.13 -7.58
C HIS A 230 9.23 0.10 -6.80
N GLY A 231 10.18 -0.76 -7.15
CA GLY A 231 11.47 -0.89 -6.45
C GLY A 231 11.37 -1.55 -5.07
N ARG A 232 10.28 -2.28 -4.80
CA ARG A 232 10.06 -3.00 -3.54
C ARG A 232 11.01 -4.19 -3.39
N LYS A 233 11.39 -4.49 -2.15
CA LYS A 233 12.26 -5.61 -1.82
C LYS A 233 11.46 -6.92 -1.70
N PRO A 234 12.09 -8.10 -1.91
CA PRO A 234 11.37 -9.37 -1.81
C PRO A 234 10.90 -9.69 -0.40
N GLU A 235 11.59 -9.18 0.62
CA GLU A 235 11.34 -9.42 2.02
C GLU A 235 10.78 -8.17 2.71
N ALA A 236 9.86 -8.38 3.66
CA ALA A 236 9.30 -7.30 4.47
C ALA A 236 9.44 -7.60 5.96
N ILE A 237 9.69 -6.54 6.73
CA ILE A 237 9.53 -6.55 8.18
C ILE A 237 8.32 -5.68 8.50
N VAL A 238 7.34 -6.28 9.16
CA VAL A 238 6.12 -5.65 9.61
C VAL A 238 6.23 -5.47 11.13
N MET A 239 6.19 -4.24 11.60
CA MET A 239 6.13 -3.90 13.01
C MET A 239 4.67 -3.64 13.38
N MET A 240 4.12 -4.51 14.22
CA MET A 240 2.78 -4.33 14.79
C MET A 240 2.90 -3.33 15.93
N ALA A 241 2.20 -2.20 15.81
CA ALA A 241 2.29 -1.13 16.78
C ALA A 241 0.91 -0.58 17.12
N ARG A 242 0.69 -0.34 18.42
CA ARG A 242 -0.35 0.59 18.86
C ARG A 242 0.20 2.01 18.78
N ALA A 243 -0.62 2.98 18.38
CA ALA A 243 -0.25 4.39 18.35
C ALA A 243 0.22 4.83 19.76
N PRO A 244 1.49 5.26 19.92
CA PRO A 244 2.10 5.43 21.25
C PRO A 244 1.45 6.53 22.09
N TRP A 245 0.73 7.47 21.46
CA TRP A 245 -0.03 8.53 22.13
C TRP A 245 -1.44 8.10 22.58
N THR A 246 -1.93 6.92 22.19
CA THR A 246 -3.25 6.44 22.61
C THR A 246 -3.18 5.81 24.00
N PRO A 247 -4.17 5.97 24.90
CA PRO A 247 -4.15 5.31 26.20
C PRO A 247 -4.11 3.77 26.09
N GLY A 248 -3.37 3.12 27.00
CA GLY A 248 -3.20 1.67 27.01
C GLY A 248 -3.13 1.08 28.41
N LYS A 249 -3.41 -0.22 28.54
CA LYS A 249 -3.19 -0.98 29.77
C LYS A 249 -1.70 -1.33 29.86
N THR A 250 -0.88 -0.46 30.44
CA THR A 250 0.51 -0.78 30.75
C THR A 250 0.59 -1.42 32.14
N ARG A 251 1.43 -2.45 32.30
CA ARG A 251 1.72 -3.07 33.62
C ARG A 251 2.65 -2.19 34.47
N LEU A 252 3.24 -1.16 33.85
CA LEU A 252 3.90 -0.05 34.51
C LEU A 252 2.84 0.84 35.15
N HIS A 253 2.54 0.67 36.43
CA HIS A 253 1.63 1.55 37.19
C HIS A 253 2.38 2.63 37.99
N ALA A 254 3.72 2.60 37.94
CA ALA A 254 4.59 3.43 38.78
C ALA A 254 4.79 4.87 38.26
N PHE A 255 4.36 5.18 37.03
CA PHE A 255 4.54 6.51 36.43
C PHE A 255 3.20 7.13 36.04
N ASP A 256 3.20 8.44 35.83
CA ASP A 256 2.03 9.15 35.32
C ASP A 256 1.76 8.83 33.84
N GLU A 257 0.58 9.24 33.37
CA GLU A 257 0.12 8.94 32.00
C GLU A 257 1.02 9.56 30.92
N MET A 258 1.61 10.72 31.19
CA MET A 258 2.50 11.42 30.26
C MET A 258 3.83 10.68 30.13
N ALA A 259 4.43 10.29 31.26
CA ALA A 259 5.64 9.50 31.31
C ALA A 259 5.46 8.14 30.61
N HIS A 260 4.30 7.48 30.75
CA HIS A 260 3.99 6.26 30.02
C HIS A 260 3.85 6.46 28.50
N ALA A 261 3.22 7.55 28.07
CA ALA A 261 3.14 7.88 26.65
C ALA A 261 4.54 8.15 26.06
N ASP A 262 5.38 8.86 26.79
CA ASP A 262 6.76 9.14 26.40
C ASP A 262 7.61 7.86 26.31
N LEU A 263 7.46 6.93 27.28
CA LEU A 263 8.16 5.64 27.22
C LEU A 263 7.73 4.82 26.01
N ARG A 264 6.43 4.68 25.76
CA ARG A 264 5.92 3.92 24.61
C ARG A 264 6.38 4.52 23.29
N ARG A 265 6.44 5.85 23.22
CA ARG A 265 7.01 6.54 22.06
C ARG A 265 8.50 6.24 21.90
N ALA A 266 9.27 6.26 22.98
CA ALA A 266 10.69 5.94 22.96
C ALA A 266 10.96 4.49 22.52
N LEU A 267 10.19 3.53 23.07
CA LEU A 267 10.22 2.11 22.69
C LEU A 267 9.91 1.93 21.20
N PHE A 268 8.83 2.57 20.74
CA PHE A 268 8.42 2.55 19.34
C PHE A 268 9.51 3.11 18.41
N GLU A 269 10.05 4.29 18.71
CA GLU A 269 11.04 4.95 17.85
C GLU A 269 12.38 4.22 17.82
N ASP A 270 12.81 3.63 18.94
CA ASP A 270 14.03 2.81 18.96
C ASP A 270 13.83 1.47 18.22
N THR A 271 12.68 0.80 18.39
CA THR A 271 12.33 -0.42 17.62
C THR A 271 12.22 -0.12 16.12
N LEU A 272 11.70 1.07 15.77
CA LEU A 272 11.65 1.54 14.39
C LEU A 272 13.05 1.70 13.79
N ASP A 273 14.01 2.19 14.57
CA ASP A 273 15.40 2.31 14.12
C ASP A 273 16.06 0.93 13.94
N VAL A 274 15.72 -0.05 14.78
CA VAL A 274 16.13 -1.46 14.60
C VAL A 274 15.63 -2.03 13.27
N ILE A 275 14.35 -1.89 12.92
CA ILE A 275 13.87 -2.46 11.63
C ILE A 275 14.41 -1.70 10.41
N ARG A 276 14.75 -0.42 10.56
CA ARG A 276 15.35 0.42 9.51
C ARG A 276 16.81 0.06 9.25
N SER A 277 17.54 -0.44 10.24
CA SER A 277 18.92 -0.92 10.06
C SER A 277 19.00 -2.08 9.04
N ILE A 278 17.91 -2.82 8.88
CA ILE A 278 17.77 -3.91 7.92
C ILE A 278 17.37 -3.36 6.54
N SER A 279 18.33 -2.69 5.90
CA SER A 279 18.15 -2.09 4.57
C SER A 279 17.84 -3.10 3.46
N ALA A 280 17.92 -4.41 3.71
CA ALA A 280 17.55 -5.47 2.77
C ALA A 280 16.05 -5.73 2.68
N THR A 281 15.22 -5.16 3.57
CA THR A 281 13.77 -5.38 3.61
C THR A 281 12.98 -4.10 3.36
N ASP A 282 11.73 -4.22 2.92
CA ASP A 282 10.77 -3.11 3.04
C ASP A 282 10.20 -3.09 4.47
N GLN A 283 10.07 -1.90 5.05
CA GLN A 283 9.53 -1.72 6.41
C GLN A 283 8.07 -1.29 6.34
N ILE A 284 7.22 -1.99 7.10
CA ILE A 284 5.78 -1.71 7.20
C ILE A 284 5.41 -1.55 8.67
N ILE A 285 4.70 -0.48 9.00
CA ILE A 285 4.12 -0.26 10.33
C ILE A 285 2.62 -0.56 10.25
N ALA A 286 2.20 -1.59 10.96
CA ALA A 286 0.80 -1.95 11.10
C ALA A 286 0.25 -1.28 12.38
N CYS A 287 -0.46 -0.18 12.18
CA CYS A 287 -0.92 0.74 13.23
C CYS A 287 -2.32 0.39 13.75
N GLU A 288 -2.49 0.42 15.06
CA GLU A 288 -3.77 0.39 15.76
C GLU A 288 -3.91 1.62 16.69
N PRO A 289 -5.06 2.31 16.75
CA PRO A 289 -6.26 2.09 15.95
C PRO A 289 -6.11 2.64 14.50
N ALA A 290 -7.08 2.31 13.64
CA ALA A 290 -6.99 2.56 12.19
C ALA A 290 -7.04 4.05 11.80
N ASP A 291 -7.71 4.87 12.61
CA ASP A 291 -7.80 6.33 12.49
C ASP A 291 -6.46 7.04 12.78
N GLU A 292 -5.57 6.40 13.53
CA GLU A 292 -4.25 6.95 13.87
C GLU A 292 -3.18 6.76 12.79
N VAL A 293 -3.49 6.07 11.69
CA VAL A 293 -2.56 5.84 10.57
C VAL A 293 -1.98 7.15 10.04
N ARG A 294 -2.76 8.24 10.01
CA ARG A 294 -2.30 9.54 9.51
C ARG A 294 -1.25 10.17 10.42
N ALA A 295 -1.50 10.19 11.73
CA ALA A 295 -0.56 10.72 12.72
C ALA A 295 0.71 9.85 12.77
N MET A 296 0.55 8.52 12.70
CA MET A 296 1.68 7.59 12.61
C MET A 296 2.59 7.85 11.41
N ARG A 297 2.02 8.15 10.23
CA ARG A 297 2.83 8.53 9.04
C ARG A 297 3.68 9.78 9.25
N GLN A 298 3.24 10.72 10.09
CA GLN A 298 4.00 11.94 10.35
C GLN A 298 5.26 11.67 11.16
N ILE A 299 5.22 10.71 12.08
CA ILE A 299 6.37 10.34 12.94
C ILE A 299 7.30 9.36 12.22
N VAL A 300 6.71 8.37 11.52
CA VAL A 300 7.46 7.34 10.79
C VAL A 300 8.12 7.92 9.52
N GLY A 301 7.58 9.00 8.96
CA GLY A 301 8.09 9.60 7.73
C GLY A 301 7.86 8.73 6.49
N SER A 302 8.48 9.11 5.38
CA SER A 302 8.29 8.47 4.07
C SER A 302 9.10 7.18 3.87
N SER A 303 9.96 6.82 4.81
CA SER A 303 10.86 5.66 4.72
C SER A 303 10.14 4.32 4.91
N CYS A 304 8.98 4.32 5.58
CA CYS A 304 8.23 3.10 5.87
C CYS A 304 6.77 3.26 5.46
N GLU A 305 6.15 2.16 5.04
CA GLU A 305 4.73 2.17 4.73
C GLU A 305 3.92 2.04 6.02
N VAL A 306 2.87 2.85 6.21
CA VAL A 306 1.98 2.72 7.38
C VAL A 306 0.59 2.28 6.92
N VAL A 307 0.12 1.18 7.50
CA VAL A 307 -1.16 0.52 7.23
C VAL A 307 -1.95 0.36 8.52
N SER A 308 -3.27 0.24 8.44
CA SER A 308 -4.08 -0.09 9.61
C SER A 308 -4.07 -1.59 9.89
N GLN A 309 -4.03 -1.96 11.17
CA GLN A 309 -4.31 -3.34 11.58
C GLN A 309 -5.79 -3.65 11.31
N ARG A 310 -6.09 -4.90 10.91
CA ARG A 310 -7.45 -5.38 10.64
C ARG A 310 -7.74 -6.64 11.44
N GLY A 311 -8.93 -6.73 12.04
CA GLY A 311 -9.33 -7.87 12.87
C GLY A 311 -9.78 -7.42 14.26
N THR A 312 -10.48 -8.31 14.96
CA THR A 312 -11.03 -8.04 16.30
C THR A 312 -10.16 -8.61 17.41
N SER A 313 -9.36 -9.64 17.12
CA SER A 313 -8.36 -10.20 18.03
C SER A 313 -6.92 -9.95 17.55
N LEU A 314 -5.94 -10.13 18.44
CA LEU A 314 -4.53 -10.08 18.06
C LEU A 314 -4.19 -11.13 16.99
N GLY A 315 -4.73 -12.34 17.12
CA GLY A 315 -4.54 -13.40 16.12
C GLY A 315 -5.07 -13.03 14.74
N ASP A 316 -6.26 -12.41 14.66
CA ASP A 316 -6.80 -11.91 13.38
C ASP A 316 -5.88 -10.84 12.78
N ARG A 317 -5.34 -9.95 13.62
CA ARG A 317 -4.45 -8.87 13.19
C ARG A 317 -3.13 -9.39 12.64
N LEU A 318 -2.55 -10.41 13.27
CA LEU A 318 -1.36 -11.10 12.76
C LEU A 318 -1.64 -11.82 11.44
N ALA A 319 -2.73 -12.58 11.36
CA ALA A 319 -3.14 -13.29 10.15
C ALA A 319 -3.36 -12.33 8.97
N HIS A 320 -4.09 -11.23 9.20
CA HIS A 320 -4.34 -10.22 8.18
C HIS A 320 -3.06 -9.47 7.77
N ALA A 321 -2.14 -9.20 8.70
CA ALA A 321 -0.87 -8.54 8.39
C ALA A 321 -0.02 -9.40 7.43
N PHE A 322 0.07 -10.71 7.67
CA PHE A 322 0.71 -11.63 6.75
C PHE A 322 0.00 -11.67 5.40
N ASP A 323 -1.31 -11.87 5.38
CA ASP A 323 -2.09 -11.95 4.14
C ASP A 323 -1.98 -10.67 3.30
N ASP A 324 -2.06 -9.50 3.93
CA ASP A 324 -1.85 -8.21 3.27
C ASP A 324 -0.44 -8.08 2.69
N ALA A 325 0.59 -8.53 3.42
CA ALA A 325 1.98 -8.54 2.93
C ALA A 325 2.18 -9.50 1.75
N PHE A 326 1.67 -10.73 1.82
CA PHE A 326 1.79 -11.69 0.72
C PHE A 326 1.01 -11.26 -0.53
N ARG A 327 -0.18 -10.67 -0.37
CA ARG A 327 -0.94 -10.07 -1.49
C ARG A 327 -0.18 -8.92 -2.18
N ARG A 328 0.72 -8.25 -1.46
CA ARG A 328 1.63 -7.22 -2.00
C ARG A 328 2.86 -7.81 -2.70
N GLY A 329 3.06 -9.12 -2.67
CA GLY A 329 4.11 -9.84 -3.41
C GLY A 329 5.42 -10.04 -2.65
N TYR A 330 5.44 -9.89 -1.32
CA TYR A 330 6.58 -10.30 -0.51
C TYR A 330 6.70 -11.84 -0.48
N ARG A 331 7.94 -12.35 -0.49
CA ARG A 331 8.25 -13.79 -0.45
C ARG A 331 8.49 -14.28 0.98
N SER A 332 9.00 -13.39 1.82
CA SER A 332 9.31 -13.65 3.22
C SER A 332 8.85 -12.44 4.01
N VAL A 333 8.06 -12.69 5.05
CA VAL A 333 7.51 -11.65 5.90
C VAL A 333 7.90 -11.98 7.32
N ILE A 334 8.41 -11.00 8.05
CA ILE A 334 8.69 -11.07 9.49
C ILE A 334 7.73 -10.10 10.18
N LEU A 335 7.08 -10.55 11.24
CA LEU A 335 6.30 -9.74 12.16
C LEU A 335 7.03 -9.63 13.50
N ILE A 336 7.08 -8.42 14.04
CA ILE A 336 7.55 -8.13 15.40
C ILE A 336 6.60 -7.14 16.09
N GLY A 337 6.68 -7.05 17.42
CA GLY A 337 6.00 -6.01 18.23
C GLY A 337 6.71 -4.65 18.19
N SER A 338 6.15 -3.68 18.92
CA SER A 338 6.66 -2.30 18.99
C SER A 338 7.64 -2.01 20.12
N ASP A 339 7.84 -2.98 21.00
CA ASP A 339 8.44 -2.78 22.33
C ASP A 339 9.78 -3.52 22.45
N LEU A 340 10.52 -3.56 21.35
CA LEU A 340 11.79 -4.29 21.16
C LEU A 340 12.94 -3.31 20.83
N PRO A 341 13.19 -2.30 21.69
CA PRO A 341 14.02 -1.14 21.37
C PRO A 341 15.49 -1.50 21.10
N ASP A 342 15.95 -2.63 21.61
CA ASP A 342 17.34 -3.09 21.54
C ASP A 342 17.51 -4.42 20.81
N LEU A 343 16.48 -4.89 20.10
CA LEU A 343 16.52 -6.18 19.41
C LEU A 343 17.75 -6.23 18.47
N PRO A 344 18.68 -7.18 18.69
CA PRO A 344 19.90 -7.23 17.88
C PRO A 344 19.60 -7.52 16.41
N ASP A 345 20.13 -6.69 15.50
CA ASP A 345 20.08 -6.87 14.04
C ASP A 345 20.38 -8.31 13.59
N ARG A 346 21.32 -8.98 14.27
CA ARG A 346 21.72 -10.37 13.95
C ARG A 346 20.55 -11.35 14.00
N ARG A 347 19.55 -11.10 14.86
CA ARG A 347 18.36 -11.95 14.99
C ARG A 347 17.40 -11.76 13.83
N LEU A 348 17.17 -10.51 13.41
CA LEU A 348 16.39 -10.21 12.20
C LEU A 348 17.06 -10.78 10.96
N ARG A 349 18.40 -10.67 10.85
CA ARG A 349 19.16 -11.26 9.74
C ARG A 349 19.12 -12.80 9.75
N ALA A 350 19.19 -13.42 10.93
CA ALA A 350 19.04 -14.87 11.07
C ALA A 350 17.64 -15.35 10.67
N ALA A 351 16.61 -14.59 11.03
CA ALA A 351 15.24 -14.86 10.60
C ALA A 351 15.10 -14.79 9.07
N LEU A 352 15.63 -13.74 8.44
CA LEU A 352 15.64 -13.58 6.98
C LEU A 352 16.41 -14.72 6.29
N ALA A 353 17.58 -15.08 6.82
CA ALA A 353 18.38 -16.18 6.30
C ALA A 353 17.62 -17.52 6.35
N SER A 354 16.89 -17.76 7.45
CA SER A 354 16.06 -18.95 7.61
C SER A 354 14.92 -19.01 6.59
N LEU A 355 14.41 -17.86 6.12
CA LEU A 355 13.34 -17.75 5.12
C LEU A 355 13.85 -17.64 3.66
N ALA A 356 15.17 -17.61 3.44
CA ALA A 356 15.76 -17.21 2.15
C ALA A 356 15.54 -18.23 1.02
N ASP A 357 15.47 -19.52 1.36
CA ASP A 357 15.20 -20.60 0.39
C ASP A 357 13.76 -20.59 -0.12
N GLY A 358 12.86 -19.85 0.55
CA GLY A 358 11.44 -19.70 0.20
C GLY A 358 10.62 -20.99 0.28
N SER A 359 11.15 -22.02 0.94
CA SER A 359 10.38 -23.18 1.33
C SER A 359 9.29 -22.77 2.31
N ASP A 360 8.19 -23.51 2.32
CA ASP A 360 7.11 -23.24 3.26
C ASP A 360 7.56 -23.61 4.67
N ARG A 361 7.64 -22.64 5.58
CA ARG A 361 8.13 -22.81 6.95
C ARG A 361 7.69 -21.66 7.84
N VAL A 362 7.88 -21.88 9.14
CA VAL A 362 7.74 -20.85 10.19
C VAL A 362 9.07 -20.62 10.89
N VAL A 363 9.40 -19.35 11.12
CA VAL A 363 10.51 -18.91 11.97
C VAL A 363 9.92 -18.28 13.22
N ILE A 364 10.41 -18.66 14.39
CA ILE A 364 9.93 -18.12 15.67
C ILE A 364 11.11 -17.63 16.50
N GLY A 365 11.02 -16.39 16.98
CA GLY A 365 11.87 -15.83 18.03
C GLY A 365 11.16 -15.93 19.38
N PRO A 366 11.51 -16.90 20.23
CA PRO A 366 10.85 -17.11 21.52
C PRO A 366 11.14 -15.98 22.52
N ALA A 367 10.15 -15.65 23.34
CA ALA A 367 10.28 -14.79 24.51
C ALA A 367 10.21 -15.62 25.80
N LEU A 368 10.79 -15.11 26.89
CA LEU A 368 10.88 -15.82 28.18
C LEU A 368 9.53 -15.96 28.88
N ASP A 369 8.56 -15.11 28.54
CA ASP A 369 7.22 -15.11 29.12
C ASP A 369 6.32 -16.22 28.56
N GLY A 370 6.81 -17.01 27.60
CA GLY A 370 6.06 -18.06 26.91
C GLY A 370 5.33 -17.59 25.66
N GLY A 371 5.55 -16.34 25.24
CA GLY A 371 5.19 -15.79 23.94
C GLY A 371 6.32 -15.87 22.91
N TYR A 372 6.27 -14.99 21.92
CA TYR A 372 7.35 -14.82 20.94
C TYR A 372 7.44 -13.34 20.54
N TYR A 373 8.68 -12.84 20.45
CA TYR A 373 8.95 -11.47 20.02
C TYR A 373 8.93 -11.34 18.47
N LEU A 374 9.06 -12.47 17.76
CA LEU A 374 9.17 -12.53 16.31
C LEU A 374 8.49 -13.76 15.74
N VAL A 375 7.71 -13.59 14.68
CA VAL A 375 7.23 -14.68 13.82
C VAL A 375 7.49 -14.36 12.35
N GLY A 376 8.03 -15.31 11.61
CA GLY A 376 8.35 -15.16 10.18
C GLY A 376 7.75 -16.28 9.35
N LEU A 377 7.22 -15.94 8.17
CA LEU A 377 6.59 -16.89 7.26
C LEU A 377 7.02 -16.68 5.81
N ASN A 378 6.97 -17.76 5.02
CA ASN A 378 7.09 -17.71 3.56
C ASN A 378 5.73 -17.78 2.83
N ARG A 379 4.66 -18.18 3.53
CA ARG A 379 3.28 -18.24 3.02
C ARG A 379 2.28 -17.86 4.10
N PRO A 380 1.07 -17.40 3.74
CA PRO A 380 0.03 -17.09 4.71
C PRO A 380 -0.52 -18.39 5.33
N HIS A 381 -0.43 -18.50 6.66
CA HIS A 381 -1.00 -19.59 7.45
C HIS A 381 -1.86 -19.01 8.59
N PRO A 382 -3.07 -18.50 8.30
CA PRO A 382 -3.93 -17.89 9.33
C PRO A 382 -4.25 -18.85 10.49
N GLN A 383 -4.30 -20.15 10.21
CA GLN A 383 -4.58 -21.20 11.19
C GLN A 383 -3.58 -21.22 12.36
N LEU A 384 -2.33 -20.74 12.17
CA LEU A 384 -1.34 -20.63 13.24
C LEU A 384 -1.81 -19.72 14.39
N PHE A 385 -2.65 -18.74 14.08
CA PHE A 385 -3.05 -17.67 15.01
C PHE A 385 -4.46 -17.83 15.57
N HIS A 386 -5.21 -18.83 15.09
CA HIS A 386 -6.59 -19.07 15.52
C HIS A 386 -6.66 -19.66 16.93
N GLY A 387 -7.59 -19.16 17.76
CA GLY A 387 -7.89 -19.74 19.07
C GLY A 387 -6.71 -19.80 20.05
N SER A 388 -5.75 -18.88 19.93
CA SER A 388 -4.67 -18.75 20.92
C SER A 388 -5.14 -17.93 22.12
N ASP A 389 -4.71 -18.33 23.31
CA ASP A 389 -4.96 -17.58 24.53
C ASP A 389 -3.94 -16.45 24.66
N TRP A 390 -4.12 -15.41 23.82
CA TRP A 390 -3.20 -14.27 23.73
C TRP A 390 -3.01 -13.58 25.08
N GLY A 391 -1.76 -13.31 25.45
CA GLY A 391 -1.40 -12.72 26.75
C GLY A 391 -1.22 -13.74 27.88
N THR A 392 -1.13 -15.04 27.55
CA THR A 392 -0.75 -16.12 28.47
C THR A 392 0.64 -16.67 28.12
N GLY A 393 1.30 -17.34 29.07
CA GLY A 393 2.59 -17.99 28.82
C GLY A 393 2.55 -19.29 28.00
N HIS A 394 1.43 -19.56 27.32
CA HIS A 394 1.26 -20.77 26.50
C HIS A 394 1.20 -20.48 24.99
N VAL A 395 1.22 -19.21 24.58
CA VAL A 395 1.04 -18.79 23.17
C VAL A 395 2.09 -19.43 22.26
N LEU A 396 3.36 -19.49 22.69
CA LEU A 396 4.43 -20.13 21.94
C LEU A 396 4.14 -21.62 21.73
N CYS A 397 3.81 -22.34 22.80
CA CYS A 397 3.51 -23.78 22.75
C CYS A 397 2.36 -24.07 21.80
N GLN A 398 1.25 -23.35 21.94
CA GLN A 398 0.07 -23.50 21.08
C GLN A 398 0.39 -23.20 19.60
N THR A 399 1.24 -22.21 19.32
CA THR A 399 1.65 -21.87 17.94
C THR A 399 2.51 -22.98 17.32
N LEU A 400 3.42 -23.57 18.11
CA LEU A 400 4.29 -24.65 17.67
C LEU A 400 3.52 -25.95 17.41
N GLU A 401 2.55 -26.27 18.27
CA GLU A 401 1.64 -27.41 18.09
C GLU A 401 0.87 -27.28 16.78
N ARG A 402 0.28 -26.11 16.51
CA ARG A 402 -0.41 -25.82 15.25
C ARG A 402 0.51 -25.90 14.04
N ALA A 403 1.73 -25.39 14.15
CA ALA A 403 2.71 -25.50 13.08
C ALA A 403 3.04 -26.98 12.78
N ALA A 404 3.15 -27.82 13.81
CA ALA A 404 3.36 -29.26 13.66
C ALA A 404 2.14 -29.95 13.02
N GLU A 405 0.91 -29.61 13.43
CA GLU A 405 -0.34 -30.12 12.83
C GLU A 405 -0.45 -29.78 11.34
N LEU A 406 0.03 -28.60 10.95
CA LEU A 406 0.08 -28.15 9.54
C LEU A 406 1.26 -28.74 8.76
N GLY A 407 2.14 -29.52 9.40
CA GLY A 407 3.34 -30.09 8.79
C GLY A 407 4.39 -29.06 8.39
N LEU A 408 4.41 -27.89 9.07
CA LEU A 408 5.33 -26.81 8.76
C LEU A 408 6.68 -27.02 9.46
N PRO A 409 7.81 -26.99 8.72
CA PRO A 409 9.13 -26.90 9.32
C PRO A 409 9.26 -25.66 10.20
N ILE A 410 9.86 -25.82 11.38
CA ILE A 410 10.02 -24.75 12.38
C ILE A 410 11.51 -24.44 12.52
N SER A 411 11.88 -23.17 12.34
CA SER A 411 13.20 -22.65 12.70
C SER A 411 13.07 -21.78 13.94
N ARG A 412 13.73 -22.14 15.04
CA ARG A 412 13.74 -21.33 16.27
C ARG A 412 15.00 -20.48 16.33
N LEU A 413 14.82 -19.20 16.65
CA LEU A 413 15.91 -18.27 16.92
C LEU A 413 16.28 -18.35 18.41
N GLU A 414 17.38 -17.68 18.78
CA GLU A 414 17.72 -17.42 20.17
C GLU A 414 16.55 -16.68 20.88
N GLU A 415 16.49 -16.72 22.21
CA GLU A 415 15.48 -16.00 23.00
C GLU A 415 15.77 -14.50 23.12
N TRP A 416 14.74 -13.65 23.11
CA TRP A 416 14.82 -12.21 23.39
C TRP A 416 13.50 -11.74 24.01
N ASN A 417 13.53 -10.66 24.79
CA ASN A 417 12.32 -10.11 25.41
C ASN A 417 12.08 -8.68 24.97
N ASP A 418 10.81 -8.34 24.93
CA ASP A 418 10.29 -6.98 24.91
C ASP A 418 10.41 -6.31 26.29
N VAL A 419 10.16 -5.00 26.30
CA VAL A 419 10.16 -4.18 27.51
C VAL A 419 8.72 -3.87 27.90
N ASP A 420 8.12 -4.75 28.70
CA ASP A 420 6.69 -4.69 29.06
C ASP A 420 6.44 -4.22 30.50
N ASP A 421 7.32 -4.58 31.43
CA ASP A 421 7.21 -4.23 32.83
C ASP A 421 8.44 -3.48 33.40
N LEU A 422 8.36 -3.12 34.68
CA LEU A 422 9.42 -2.35 35.34
C LEU A 422 10.71 -3.15 35.45
N GLY A 423 10.60 -4.45 35.71
CA GLY A 423 11.75 -5.35 35.77
C GLY A 423 12.45 -5.49 34.42
N ASP A 424 11.69 -5.56 33.32
CA ASP A 424 12.25 -5.51 31.97
C ASP A 424 13.01 -4.21 31.71
N LEU A 425 12.39 -3.08 32.09
CA LEU A 425 12.99 -1.77 31.87
C LEU A 425 14.29 -1.59 32.70
N GLU A 426 14.32 -2.09 33.93
CA GLU A 426 15.52 -2.09 34.77
C GLU A 426 16.62 -2.98 34.17
N ARG A 427 16.28 -4.20 33.72
CA ARG A 427 17.21 -5.10 33.03
C ARG A 427 17.79 -4.45 31.78
N PHE A 428 16.93 -3.85 30.96
CA PHE A 428 17.31 -3.10 29.77
C PHE A 428 18.27 -1.95 30.10
N ALA A 429 17.96 -1.16 31.14
CA ALA A 429 18.79 -0.02 31.54
C ALA A 429 20.18 -0.45 32.01
N GLN A 430 20.30 -1.62 32.65
CA GLN A 430 21.57 -2.21 33.09
C GLN A 430 22.38 -2.80 31.94
N ALA A 431 21.72 -3.37 30.92
CA ALA A 431 22.38 -4.06 29.80
C ALA A 431 23.18 -3.11 28.89
N GLY A 432 22.90 -1.80 28.91
CA GLY A 432 23.67 -0.81 28.15
C GLY A 432 23.54 -0.96 26.63
N LEU A 433 22.40 -1.47 26.15
CA LEU A 433 22.14 -1.82 24.74
C LEU A 433 21.62 -0.63 23.89
N SER A 434 21.86 -0.69 22.58
CA SER A 434 21.67 0.44 21.65
C SER A 434 20.20 0.81 21.44
N ALA A 435 19.68 1.68 22.30
CA ALA A 435 18.32 2.21 22.26
C ALA A 435 18.33 3.61 22.91
N PRO A 436 18.69 4.67 22.14
CA PRO A 436 19.04 5.97 22.70
C PRO A 436 17.89 6.64 23.44
N ARG A 437 16.66 6.56 22.90
CA ARG A 437 15.50 7.27 23.46
C ARG A 437 14.98 6.57 24.70
N THR A 438 14.83 5.25 24.64
CA THR A 438 14.37 4.42 25.77
C THR A 438 15.39 4.51 26.91
N ARG A 439 16.69 4.50 26.60
CA ARG A 439 17.74 4.69 27.61
C ARG A 439 17.71 6.07 28.23
N GLU A 440 17.52 7.12 27.44
CA GLU A 440 17.39 8.48 27.97
C GLU A 440 16.17 8.60 28.89
N TRP A 441 15.03 8.05 28.48
CA TRP A 441 13.83 7.98 29.31
C TRP A 441 14.09 7.25 30.63
N ALA A 442 14.67 6.04 30.56
CA ALA A 442 14.97 5.22 31.74
C ALA A 442 15.93 5.94 32.71
N ARG A 443 16.96 6.62 32.20
CA ARG A 443 17.89 7.41 33.02
C ARG A 443 17.21 8.55 33.77
N ARG A 444 16.24 9.21 33.16
CA ARG A 444 15.50 10.33 33.79
C ARG A 444 14.53 9.84 34.87
N HIS A 445 13.82 8.74 34.62
CA HIS A 445 12.70 8.32 35.47
C HIS A 445 13.06 7.26 36.51
N LEU A 446 13.94 6.29 36.20
CA LEU A 446 14.34 5.27 37.19
C LEU A 446 15.24 5.84 38.29
N ARG A 447 16.07 6.84 37.97
CA ARG A 447 16.87 7.58 38.98
C ARG A 447 16.00 8.46 39.88
N ALA A 448 14.91 9.01 39.37
CA ALA A 448 13.98 9.80 40.17
C ALA A 448 13.17 8.92 41.13
N ALA A 449 12.81 7.70 40.72
CA ALA A 449 12.09 6.73 41.54
C ALA A 449 12.94 6.17 42.71
N SER A 450 14.27 6.07 42.53
CA SER A 450 15.20 5.59 43.58
C SER A 450 15.60 6.65 44.61
N VAL A 451 15.08 7.88 44.52
CA VAL A 451 15.40 9.02 45.41
C VAL A 451 14.20 9.47 46.27
N GLN A 452 13.06 8.76 46.27
CA GLN A 452 12.02 9.05 47.27
C GLN A 452 12.47 8.56 48.66
N PRO A 453 12.56 9.44 49.70
CA PRO A 453 12.97 9.03 51.03
C PRO A 453 11.89 8.17 51.68
N GLU A 454 12.33 7.12 52.37
CA GLU A 454 11.54 6.42 53.38
C GLU A 454 10.85 7.44 54.29
N HIS A 455 9.53 7.29 54.43
CA HIS A 455 8.77 8.00 55.44
C HIS A 455 9.42 7.76 56.80
N THR A 456 10.05 8.80 57.35
CA THR A 456 10.45 8.86 58.75
C THR A 456 9.20 8.84 59.61
N CYS A 457 8.70 7.64 59.93
CA CYS A 457 7.89 7.43 61.11
C CYS A 457 8.86 7.35 62.29
N GLN A 458 9.26 8.51 62.82
CA GLN A 458 9.88 8.60 64.13
C GLN A 458 8.84 9.06 65.14
N GLN A 459 8.71 8.22 66.15
CA GLN A 459 7.95 8.39 67.38
C GLN A 459 8.28 9.72 68.07
N GLY A 460 7.25 10.33 68.64
CA GLY A 460 7.31 11.44 69.58
C GLY A 460 5.95 11.60 70.23
#